data_AF-A0A1S8KP59-F1
#
_entry.id   AF-A0A1S8KP59-F1
#
_cell.length_a   1.000
_cell.length_b   1.000
_cell.length_c   1.000
_cell.angle_alpha   90.00
_cell.angle_beta   90.00
_cell.angle_gamma   90.00
#
_symmetry.space_group_name_H-M   'P 1'
#
loop_
_entity.id
_entity.type
_entity.pdbx_description
1 polymer ?
#
loop_
_entity_poly.entity_id
_entity_poly.type
_entity_poly.pdbx_seq_one_letter_code
_entity_poly.pdbx_strand_id
1 'polypeptide(L)' 'MKRWKKGSTKIKMLQKYGLTEDEAKQIDFSRKAYWRLSQTYEVNKAITTKRLHKWGLKSLTTIAESAYARY' A
#
# COMPACT_ATOMS: atom_id res chain seq x y z
N MET A 1 0.11 -5.19 -4.81
CA MET A 1 0.92 -5.41 -6.02
C MET A 1 0.19 -5.99 -7.23
N LYS A 2 -0.99 -6.61 -7.10
CA LYS A 2 -1.70 -7.20 -8.26
C LYS A 2 -2.05 -6.21 -9.38
N ARG A 3 -2.15 -4.91 -9.08
CA ARG A 3 -2.43 -3.84 -10.05
C ARG A 3 -1.34 -3.67 -11.11
N TRP A 4 -0.07 -3.90 -10.77
CA TRP A 4 1.05 -3.75 -11.71
C TRP A 4 1.67 -5.13 -11.94
N LYS A 5 1.41 -5.71 -13.12
CA LYS A 5 1.88 -7.05 -13.46
C LYS A 5 3.36 -7.05 -13.87
N LYS A 6 3.78 -6.06 -14.65
CA LYS A 6 5.15 -5.93 -15.14
C LYS A 6 6.08 -5.39 -14.04
N GLY A 7 7.24 -6.03 -13.86
CA GLY A 7 8.22 -5.65 -12.83
C GLY A 7 8.74 -4.22 -12.97
N SER A 8 9.07 -3.82 -14.21
CA SER A 8 9.49 -2.42 -14.46
C SER A 8 8.41 -1.39 -14.12
N THR A 9 7.13 -1.71 -14.33
CA THR A 9 6.03 -0.84 -13.91
C THR A 9 5.87 -0.83 -12.39
N LYS A 10 6.06 -1.96 -11.70
CA LYS A 10 6.09 -2.01 -10.24
C LYS A 10 7.17 -1.10 -9.68
N ILE A 11 8.42 -1.26 -10.13
CA ILE A 11 9.56 -0.47 -9.64
C ILE A 11 9.32 1.02 -9.87
N LYS A 12 8.94 1.43 -11.10
CA LYS A 12 8.67 2.84 -11.44
C LYS A 12 7.58 3.45 -10.56
N MET A 13 6.52 2.70 -10.29
CA MET A 13 5.42 3.17 -9.45
C MET A 13 5.84 3.26 -7.97
N LEU A 14 6.56 2.27 -7.45
CA LEU A 14 7.06 2.30 -6.07
C LEU A 14 8.02 3.47 -5.84
N GLN A 15 8.91 3.74 -6.78
CA GLN A 15 9.79 4.92 -6.74
C GLN A 15 8.98 6.22 -6.73
N LYS A 16 7.94 6.33 -7.59
CA LYS A 16 7.01 7.47 -7.58
C LYS A 16 6.33 7.67 -6.22
N TYR A 17 6.14 6.60 -5.45
CA TYR A 17 5.56 6.66 -4.11
C TYR A 17 6.54 6.99 -2.99
N GLY A 18 7.83 7.13 -3.29
CA GLY A 18 8.87 7.58 -2.35
C GLY A 18 9.80 6.48 -1.85
N LEU A 19 9.85 5.33 -2.53
CA LEU A 19 10.84 4.28 -2.22
C LEU A 19 12.13 4.54 -2.97
N THR A 20 13.25 4.13 -2.38
CA THR A 20 14.53 4.08 -3.10
C THR A 20 14.47 2.99 -4.17
N GLU A 21 15.38 3.06 -5.13
CA GLU A 21 15.46 2.04 -6.19
C GLU A 21 15.73 0.64 -5.64
N ASP A 22 16.61 0.52 -4.64
CA ASP A 22 16.94 -0.76 -4.02
C ASP A 22 15.76 -1.33 -3.23
N GLU A 23 15.06 -0.50 -2.45
CA GLU A 23 13.81 -0.90 -1.77
C GLU A 23 12.78 -1.40 -2.79
N ALA A 24 12.60 -0.69 -3.90
CA ALA A 24 11.65 -1.07 -4.93
C ALA A 24 12.03 -2.39 -5.62
N LYS A 25 13.31 -2.60 -5.92
CA LYS A 25 13.84 -3.86 -6.50
C LYS A 25 13.69 -5.02 -5.53
N GLN A 26 13.97 -4.82 -4.25
CA GLN A 26 13.82 -5.84 -3.20
C GLN A 26 12.39 -6.40 -3.15
N ILE A 27 11.37 -5.54 -3.29
CA ILE A 27 9.98 -6.01 -3.30
C ILE A 27 9.61 -6.66 -4.63
N ASP A 28 10.06 -6.13 -5.77
CA ASP A 28 9.69 -6.66 -7.09
C ASP A 28 10.27 -8.05 -7.38
N PHE A 29 11.55 -8.26 -7.04
CA PHE A 29 12.24 -9.55 -7.22
C PHE A 29 11.98 -10.54 -6.08
N SER A 30 11.25 -10.13 -5.04
CA SER A 30 10.90 -11.01 -3.94
C SER A 30 10.07 -12.20 -4.42
N ARG A 31 10.44 -13.39 -3.96
CA ARG A 31 9.69 -14.64 -4.19
C ARG A 31 8.49 -14.78 -3.25
N LYS A 32 8.30 -13.85 -2.30
CA LYS A 32 7.20 -13.87 -1.35
C LYS A 32 5.86 -13.67 -2.09
N ALA A 33 4.84 -14.42 -1.68
CA ALA A 33 3.50 -14.23 -2.18
C ALA A 33 2.95 -12.84 -1.83
N TYR A 34 1.97 -12.35 -2.61
CA TYR A 34 1.44 -10.99 -2.49
C TYR A 34 0.91 -10.64 -1.09
N TRP A 35 0.32 -11.61 -0.37
CA TRP A 35 -0.18 -11.42 1.00
C TRP A 35 0.96 -11.19 2.00
N ARG A 36 2.06 -11.92 1.84
CA ARG A 36 3.27 -11.71 2.64
C ARG A 36 3.94 -10.38 2.31
N LEU A 37 3.91 -9.97 1.03
CA LEU A 37 4.44 -8.67 0.60
C LEU A 37 3.64 -7.48 1.12
N SER A 38 2.32 -7.60 1.28
CA SER A 38 1.51 -6.48 1.78
C SER A 38 1.84 -6.06 3.21
N GLN A 39 2.44 -6.94 4.01
CA GLN A 39 2.80 -6.66 5.39
C GLN A 39 4.25 -6.18 5.56
N THR A 40 5.02 -6.01 4.48
CA THR A 40 6.42 -5.58 4.61
C THR A 40 6.52 -4.07 4.87
N TYR A 41 7.61 -3.68 5.52
CA TYR A 41 7.86 -2.28 5.86
C TYR A 41 7.86 -1.37 4.63
N GLU A 42 8.49 -1.82 3.54
CA GLU A 42 8.64 -1.05 2.32
C GLU A 42 7.28 -0.79 1.64
N VAL A 43 6.36 -1.78 1.67
CA VAL A 43 5.00 -1.60 1.13
C VAL A 43 4.18 -0.64 2.00
N ASN A 44 4.30 -0.72 3.33
CA ASN A 44 3.61 0.19 4.25
C ASN A 44 4.17 1.62 4.17
N LYS A 45 5.48 1.78 3.91
CA LYS A 45 6.13 3.05 3.61
C LYS A 45 5.61 3.64 2.30
N ALA A 46 5.46 2.82 1.25
CA ALA A 46 4.95 3.25 -0.06
C ALA A 46 3.46 3.66 0.00
N ILE A 47 2.64 2.83 0.67
CA ILE A 47 1.19 2.93 0.70
C ILE A 47 0.76 3.23 2.13
N THR A 48 0.85 4.50 2.50
CA THR A 48 0.42 4.96 3.83
C THR A 48 -1.09 5.06 3.92
N THR A 49 -1.64 4.88 5.13
CA THR A 49 -3.07 5.05 5.41
C THR A 49 -3.59 6.43 4.98
N LYS A 50 -2.78 7.48 5.18
CA LYS A 50 -3.09 8.84 4.71
C LYS A 50 -3.33 8.89 3.19
N ARG A 51 -2.51 8.18 2.42
CA ARG A 51 -2.63 8.11 0.95
C ARG A 51 -3.86 7.30 0.54
N LEU A 52 -4.18 6.22 1.27
CA LEU A 52 -5.42 5.46 1.06
C LEU A 52 -6.66 6.33 1.29
N HIS A 53 -6.68 7.13 2.35
CA HIS A 53 -7.76 8.10 2.59
C HIS A 53 -7.88 9.12 1.46
N LYS A 54 -6.75 9.63 0.94
CA LYS A 54 -6.74 10.52 -0.22
C LYS A 54 -7.30 9.88 -1.49
N TRP A 55 -7.17 8.56 -1.65
CA TRP A 55 -7.80 7.82 -2.74
C TRP A 55 -9.30 7.53 -2.53
N GLY A 56 -9.86 7.90 -1.38
CA GLY A 56 -11.29 7.73 -1.06
C GLY A 56 -11.59 6.58 -0.12
N LEU A 57 -10.59 5.93 0.48
CA LEU A 57 -10.85 4.93 1.53
C LEU A 57 -11.42 5.64 2.76
N LYS A 58 -12.67 5.31 3.13
CA LYS A 58 -13.29 5.82 4.35
C LYS A 58 -12.82 5.01 5.55
N SER A 59 -12.60 5.68 6.68
CA SER A 59 -12.27 5.00 7.93
C SER A 59 -13.50 4.27 8.46
N LEU A 60 -13.40 2.95 8.65
CA LEU A 60 -14.46 2.15 9.23
C LEU A 60 -14.72 2.52 10.69
N THR A 61 -13.67 2.89 11.44
CA THR A 61 -13.81 3.28 12.86
C THR A 61 -14.68 4.53 12.99
N THR A 62 -14.41 5.55 12.18
CA THR A 62 -15.18 6.80 12.17
C THR A 62 -16.65 6.55 11.82
N ILE A 63 -16.92 5.65 10.87
CA ILE A 63 -18.29 5.28 10.50
C ILE A 63 -18.96 4.56 11.67
N ALA A 64 -18.29 3.58 12.28
CA ALA A 64 -18.80 2.81 13.40
C ALA A 64 -19.09 3.68 14.64
N GLU A 65 -18.16 4.57 15.00
CA GLU A 65 -18.33 5.55 16.09
C GLU A 65 -19.53 6.46 15.84
N SER A 66 -19.69 6.97 14.61
CA SER A 66 -20.83 7.82 14.25
C SER A 66 -22.17 7.09 14.30
N ALA A 67 -22.18 5.78 14.06
CA ALA A 67 -23.37 4.95 14.10
C ALA A 67 -23.72 4.59 15.55
N TYR A 68 -22.70 4.26 16.35
CA TYR A 68 -22.86 4.00 17.77
C TYR A 68 -23.36 5.23 18.53
N ALA A 69 -22.86 6.43 18.21
CA ALA A 69 -23.34 7.67 18.82
C ALA A 69 -24.80 8.04 18.44
N ARG A 70 -25.37 7.38 17.41
CA ARG A 70 -26.77 7.56 16.98
C ARG A 70 -27.73 6.53 17.59
N TYR A 71 -27.21 5.45 18.15
CA TYR A 71 -27.97 4.41 18.84
C TYR A 71 -28.26 4.85 20.28
#